data_AF-A0A7W8UEX0-F1
#
_entry.id   AF-A0A7W8UEX0-F1
#
_cell.length_a   1.000
_cell.length_b   1.000
_cell.length_c   1.000
_cell.angle_alpha   90.00
_cell.angle_beta   90.00
_cell.angle_gamma   90.00
#
_symmetry.space_group_name_H-M   'P 1'
#
loop_
_entity.id
_entity.type
_entity.pdbx_description
1 polymer ?
#
loop_
_entity_poly.entity_id
_entity_poly.type
_entity_poly.pdbx_seq_one_letter_code
_entity_poly.pdbx_strand_id
1 'polypeptide(L)'
;MTEKNYVVTADIMNRDEDGLNPQDGSQLYKLYQTRKTWTFPATEAIGTIMERVDNHIAMNEYLLSVTVTEDRVSHYRKRATD
;
A
#
# COMPACT_ATOMS: atom_id res chain seq x y z
N MET A 1 11.89 13.39 21.88
CA MET A 1 11.11 13.73 20.68
C MET A 1 10.43 12.45 20.21
N THR A 2 9.10 12.42 20.07
CA THR A 2 8.40 11.25 19.50
C THR A 2 8.52 11.37 17.99
N GLU A 3 9.21 10.44 17.35
CA GLU A 3 9.30 10.37 15.89
C GLU A 3 7.88 10.30 15.34
N LYS A 4 7.53 11.31 14.53
CA LYS A 4 6.29 11.31 13.77
C LYS A 4 6.46 10.28 12.66
N ASN A 5 5.45 9.45 12.44
CA ASN A 5 5.42 8.50 11.33
C ASN A 5 4.27 8.82 10.39
N TYR A 6 4.45 8.54 9.12
CA TYR A 6 3.38 8.47 8.14
C TYR A 6 2.95 7.02 7.95
N VAL A 7 1.65 6.78 8.01
CA VAL A 7 1.02 5.54 7.59
C VAL A 7 0.54 5.72 6.16
N VAL A 8 1.06 4.90 5.26
CA VAL A 8 0.75 4.94 3.84
C VAL A 8 -0.03 3.69 3.49
N THR A 9 -1.23 3.88 2.94
CA THR A 9 -2.12 2.79 2.54
C THR A 9 -2.35 2.87 1.04
N ALA A 10 -2.11 1.79 0.33
CA ALA A 10 -2.41 1.66 -1.08
C ALA A 10 -3.55 0.68 -1.32
N ASP A 11 -4.50 1.07 -2.16
CA ASP A 11 -5.46 0.15 -2.75
C ASP A 11 -4.88 -0.37 -4.08
N ILE A 12 -4.84 -1.69 -4.22
CA ILE A 12 -4.14 -2.38 -5.31
C ILE A 12 -5.12 -3.33 -6.00
N MET A 13 -5.18 -3.26 -7.32
CA MET A 13 -5.86 -4.26 -8.14
C MET A 13 -4.87 -5.36 -8.50
N ASN A 14 -5.21 -6.60 -8.17
CA ASN A 14 -4.38 -7.77 -8.44
C ASN A 14 -5.02 -8.56 -9.56
N ARG A 15 -4.19 -9.31 -10.28
CA ARG A 15 -4.63 -10.19 -11.35
C ARG A 15 -4.05 -11.58 -11.15
N ASP A 16 -4.93 -12.56 -10.97
CA ASP A 16 -4.57 -13.97 -10.93
C ASP A 16 -5.12 -14.70 -12.16
N GLU A 17 -4.45 -15.78 -12.55
CA GLU A 17 -4.91 -16.66 -13.63
C GLU A 17 -6.18 -17.41 -13.22
N ASP A 18 -7.20 -17.37 -14.09
CA ASP A 18 -8.52 -17.98 -13.87
C ASP A 18 -8.81 -19.08 -14.90
N GLY A 19 -7.75 -19.66 -15.46
CA GLY A 19 -7.83 -20.69 -16.50
C GLY A 19 -7.91 -20.12 -17.92
N LEU A 20 -8.42 -20.93 -18.85
CA LEU A 20 -8.46 -20.59 -20.29
C LEU A 20 -9.91 -20.41 -20.77
N ASN A 21 -10.11 -19.50 -21.72
CA ASN A 21 -11.37 -19.31 -22.40
C ASN A 21 -11.70 -20.54 -23.25
N PRO A 22 -12.88 -21.17 -23.09
CA PRO A 22 -13.23 -22.39 -23.82
C PRO A 22 -13.45 -22.20 -25.32
N GLN A 23 -13.60 -20.95 -25.80
CA GLN A 23 -13.84 -20.67 -27.22
C GLN A 23 -12.56 -20.57 -28.05
N ASP A 24 -11.50 -20.01 -27.47
CA ASP A 24 -10.27 -19.69 -28.20
C ASP A 24 -8.97 -20.09 -27.46
N GLY A 25 -9.08 -20.60 -26.23
CA GLY A 25 -7.94 -21.00 -25.41
C GLY A 25 -7.14 -19.83 -24.83
N SER A 26 -7.63 -18.58 -24.93
CA SER A 26 -6.96 -17.41 -24.36
C SER A 26 -6.93 -17.44 -22.83
N GLN A 27 -5.87 -16.90 -22.22
CA GLN A 27 -5.74 -16.85 -20.77
C GLN A 27 -6.77 -15.90 -20.17
N LEU A 28 -7.59 -16.43 -19.26
CA LEU A 28 -8.50 -15.66 -18.43
C LEU A 28 -7.80 -15.26 -17.14
N TYR A 29 -8.25 -14.12 -16.62
CA TYR A 29 -7.74 -13.57 -15.39
C TYR A 29 -8.88 -13.08 -14.51
N LYS A 30 -8.73 -13.31 -13.21
CA LYS A 30 -9.60 -12.78 -12.18
C LYS A 30 -8.96 -11.55 -11.57
N LEU A 31 -9.76 -10.49 -11.48
CA LEU A 31 -9.37 -9.25 -10.84
C LEU A 31 -9.92 -9.19 -9.42
N TYR A 32 -9.09 -8.79 -8.47
CA TYR A 32 -9.53 -8.56 -7.09
C TYR A 32 -8.71 -7.44 -6.44
N GLN A 33 -9.38 -6.66 -5.59
CA GLN A 33 -8.75 -5.54 -4.90
C GLN A 33 -8.19 -6.00 -3.56
N THR A 34 -6.93 -5.64 -3.30
CA THR A 34 -6.30 -5.77 -1.99
C THR A 34 -5.86 -4.41 -1.48
N ARG A 35 -5.51 -4.37 -0.20
CA ARG A 35 -4.99 -3.17 0.46
C ARG A 35 -3.66 -3.53 1.12
N LYS A 36 -2.64 -2.72 0.85
CA LYS A 36 -1.33 -2.82 1.52
C LYS A 36 -1.07 -1.55 2.32
N THR A 37 -0.43 -1.70 3.47
CA THR A 37 -0.13 -0.58 4.38
C THR A 37 1.31 -0.66 4.82
N TRP A 38 1.99 0.49 4.80
CA TRP A 38 3.38 0.67 5.23
C TRP A 38 3.47 1.85 6.19
N THR A 39 4.55 1.89 6.96
CA THR A 39 4.86 2.99 7.87
C THR A 39 6.24 3.56 7.51
N PHE A 40 6.30 4.88 7.37
CA PHE A 40 7.53 5.61 7.03
C PHE A 40 7.81 6.70 8.07
N PRO A 41 9.08 7.02 8.36
CA PRO A 41 9.43 8.18 9.17
C PRO A 41 8.93 9.48 8.54
N ALA A 42 8.38 10.41 9.32
CA ALA A 42 7.89 11.68 8.80
C ALA A 42 9.01 12.65 8.35
N THR A 43 10.27 12.31 8.62
CA THR A 43 11.45 12.99 8.08
C THR A 43 11.73 12.62 6.62
N GLU A 44 11.17 11.53 6.14
CA GLU A 44 11.32 11.09 4.76
C GLU A 44 10.46 11.93 3.82
N ALA A 45 11.02 12.33 2.68
CA ALA A 45 10.30 13.12 1.69
C ALA A 45 9.18 12.28 1.05
N ILE A 46 8.02 12.91 0.80
CA ILE A 46 6.86 12.23 0.21
C ILE A 46 7.21 11.58 -1.14
N GLY A 47 8.07 12.21 -1.96
CA GLY A 47 8.53 11.63 -3.22
C GLY A 47 9.23 10.29 -3.04
N THR A 48 10.16 10.20 -2.09
CA THR A 48 10.88 8.96 -1.74
C THR A 48 9.95 7.88 -1.20
N ILE A 49 8.96 8.28 -0.42
CA ILE A 49 7.92 7.37 0.08
C ILE A 49 7.12 6.78 -1.11
N MET A 50 6.73 7.60 -2.08
CA MET A 50 5.98 7.16 -3.26
C MET A 50 6.80 6.24 -4.16
N GLU A 51 8.09 6.55 -4.38
CA GLU A 51 9.01 5.66 -5.11
C GLU A 51 9.13 4.30 -4.43
N ARG A 52 9.19 4.26 -3.10
CA ARG A 52 9.22 3.00 -2.34
C ARG A 52 7.91 2.22 -2.47
N VAL A 53 6.77 2.90 -2.39
CA VAL A 53 5.46 2.26 -2.60
C VAL A 53 5.39 1.65 -4.00
N ASP A 54 5.81 2.39 -5.03
CA ASP A 54 5.82 1.93 -6.43
C ASP A 54 6.72 0.69 -6.61
N ASN A 55 7.92 0.71 -6.04
CA ASN A 55 8.84 -0.44 -6.04
C ASN A 55 8.29 -1.68 -5.31
N HIS A 56 7.30 -1.53 -4.43
CA HIS A 56 6.65 -2.65 -3.74
C HIS A 56 5.46 -3.25 -4.48
N ILE A 57 5.04 -2.65 -5.61
CA ILE A 57 3.97 -3.16 -6.45
C ILE A 57 4.55 -4.22 -7.38
N ALA A 58 3.98 -5.44 -7.34
CA ALA A 58 4.43 -6.54 -8.20
C ALA A 58 3.98 -6.30 -9.66
N MET A 59 4.64 -6.97 -10.63
CA MET A 59 4.31 -6.79 -12.07
C MET A 59 2.84 -7.14 -12.43
N ASN A 60 2.15 -7.93 -11.62
CA ASN A 60 0.73 -8.31 -11.81
C ASN A 60 -0.25 -7.49 -10.94
N GLU A 61 0.25 -6.41 -10.35
CA GLU A 61 -0.50 -5.52 -9.47
C GLU A 61 -0.60 -4.12 -10.11
N TYR A 62 -1.75 -3.48 -9.94
CA TYR A 62 -1.98 -2.10 -10.38
C TYR A 62 -2.33 -1.24 -9.19
N LEU A 63 -1.59 -0.17 -9.00
CA LEU A 63 -1.85 0.83 -7.98
C LEU A 63 -3.10 1.65 -8.36
N LEU A 64 -4.16 1.58 -7.57
CA LEU A 64 -5.39 2.35 -7.81
C LEU A 64 -5.39 3.68 -7.09
N SER A 65 -4.97 3.67 -5.82
CA SER A 65 -4.93 4.87 -4.99
C SER A 65 -3.90 4.71 -3.87
N VAL A 66 -3.36 5.84 -3.41
CA VAL A 66 -2.49 5.91 -2.24
C VAL A 66 -3.02 6.98 -1.29
N THR A 67 -3.17 6.61 -0.03
CA THR A 67 -3.56 7.49 1.06
C THR A 67 -2.42 7.60 2.06
N VAL A 68 -2.01 8.82 2.38
CA VAL A 68 -0.97 9.10 3.39
C VAL A 68 -1.62 9.77 4.59
N THR A 69 -1.37 9.22 5.78
CA THR A 69 -1.90 9.74 7.04
C THR A 69 -0.79 9.88 8.07
N GLU A 70 -0.86 10.90 8.91
CA GLU A 70 0.06 11.05 10.06
C GLU A 70 -0.40 10.11 11.19
N ASP A 71 0.51 9.29 11.73
CA ASP A 71 0.23 8.48 12.91
C ASP A 71 0.15 9.37 14.15
N ARG A 72 -1.09 9.61 14.61
CA ARG A 72 -1.37 10.38 15.83
C ARG A 72 -1.46 9.51 17.08
N VAL A 73 -1.50 8.18 16.96
CA VAL A 73 -1.83 7.26 18.07
C VAL A 73 -0.61 6.92 18.92
N SER A 74 0.57 6.77 18.30
CA SER A 74 1.84 6.58 19.02
C SER A 74 2.25 7.79 19.88
N HIS A 75 1.66 8.97 19.66
CA HIS A 75 1.85 10.16 20.49
C HIS A 75 1.08 10.12 21.82
N TYR A 76 -0.04 9.39 21.92
CA TYR A 76 -0.90 9.43 23.11
C TYR A 76 -0.35 8.56 24.27
N ARG A 77 0.35 7.46 23.98
CA ARG A 77 0.90 6.57 25.02
C ARG A 77 2.08 7.17 25.80
N LYS A 78 2.80 8.16 25.26
CA LYS A 78 3.93 8.80 25.97
C LYS A 78 3.53 9.91 26.95
N ARG A 79 2.24 10.29 27.01
CA ARG A 79 1.75 11.35 27.91
C ARG A 79 0.92 10.86 29.10
N ALA A 80 0.84 9.55 29.32
CA ALA A 80 -0.02 8.95 30.35
C ALA A 80 0.76 8.39 31.56
N THR A 81 1.93 8.95 31.86
CA THR A 81 2.68 8.70 33.10
C THR A 81 3.28 10.01 33.57
N ASP A 82 2.48 10.80 34.28
CA ASP A 82 2.89 11.78 35.30
C ASP A 82 1.95 11.57 36.50
#